data_AF-A0A0B1TEY3-F1
#
_entry.id   AF-A0A0B1TEY3-F1
#
_cell.length_a   1.000
_cell.length_b   1.000
_cell.length_c   1.000
_cell.angle_alpha   90.00
_cell.angle_beta   90.00
_cell.angle_gamma   90.00
#
_symmetry.space_group_name_H-M   'P 1'
#
loop_
_entity.id
_entity.type
_entity.pdbx_description
1 polymer ?
#
loop_
_entity_poly.entity_id
_entity_poly.type
_entity_poly.pdbx_seq_one_letter_code
_entity_poly.pdbx_strand_id
1 'polypeptide(L)'
;MSKISEKLIGNKCLFDEECYGMNTVCRNGRCTCPTNFEEFDIDERTTICRLAPSKIGDTCQRDCKPPLLCRDGRCECWGGSIVDGECVVPCPAGQQLYGVECTRVAHYGQVCEKDSQCVDPFNACVGGTCQCAPGTTRDVMRGFCYAVCPDGMHPRQTCRRLFVNDVDMLENAANTDSCPLGYRCVTYGSPYVGHCCRLRCPYGEPDLRWKSSLCCPRPCRDPTPLYINGQCLSIAHRDDPCQIDQQCEGGITMSCTLGTCQCKLGFHPYNDDRFPTCEKSCNQLDEIPSTDRCLQKAQLGHRCLSKKQCPSFSDCRFGTCQCLCGYKQVRVSLDNLAEKMKSLFYIY
;
A
#
# COMPACT_ATOMS: atom_id res chain seq x y z
N MET A 1 15.37 14.87 -3.97
CA MET A 1 14.35 14.22 -4.81
C MET A 1 13.39 15.32 -5.18
N SER A 2 13.32 15.69 -6.46
CA SER A 2 12.15 15.26 -7.23
C SER A 2 11.22 14.43 -6.34
N LYS A 3 10.34 15.13 -5.62
CA LYS A 3 8.96 14.69 -5.46
C LYS A 3 8.74 13.78 -6.68
N ILE A 4 8.62 12.46 -6.49
CA ILE A 4 7.70 11.76 -7.40
C ILE A 4 6.48 12.63 -7.25
N SER A 5 6.27 13.45 -8.27
CA SER A 5 5.61 14.73 -8.12
C SER A 5 4.17 14.37 -7.93
N GLU A 6 3.76 13.99 -6.72
CA GLU A 6 2.56 13.22 -6.46
C GLU A 6 1.45 13.79 -7.33
N LYS A 7 1.17 13.00 -8.35
CA LYS A 7 0.54 13.48 -9.56
C LYS A 7 -0.93 13.42 -9.23
N LEU A 8 -1.52 14.60 -9.04
CA LEU A 8 -2.96 14.71 -8.92
C LEU A 8 -3.63 13.98 -10.08
N ILE A 9 -4.86 13.55 -9.84
CA ILE A 9 -5.73 12.99 -10.86
C ILE A 9 -5.68 13.89 -12.11
N GLY A 10 -5.47 13.27 -13.27
CA GLY A 10 -5.26 13.94 -14.53
C GLY A 10 -3.79 14.24 -14.91
N ASN A 11 -2.82 14.04 -14.03
CA ASN A 11 -1.41 14.23 -14.40
C ASN A 11 -0.80 12.98 -15.05
N LYS A 12 0.19 13.17 -15.93
CA LYS A 12 0.85 12.07 -16.67
C LYS A 12 1.70 11.21 -15.74
N CYS A 13 1.48 9.91 -15.66
CA CYS A 13 2.25 9.00 -14.82
C CYS A 13 2.90 7.87 -15.64
N LEU A 14 3.87 7.17 -15.05
CA LEU A 14 4.41 5.91 -15.57
C LEU A 14 4.07 4.71 -14.70
N PHE A 15 3.96 4.91 -13.38
CA PHE A 15 3.67 3.89 -12.40
C PHE A 15 2.62 4.37 -11.39
N ASP A 16 1.92 3.44 -10.75
CA ASP A 16 0.83 3.74 -9.81
C ASP A 16 1.30 4.61 -8.63
N GLU A 17 2.54 4.40 -8.18
CA GLU A 17 3.16 5.13 -7.07
C GLU A 17 3.43 6.61 -7.40
N GLU A 18 3.28 7.01 -8.66
CA GLU A 18 3.37 8.42 -9.06
C GLU A 18 2.10 9.21 -8.75
N CYS A 19 0.97 8.54 -8.55
CA CYS A 19 -0.34 9.15 -8.41
C CYS A 19 -0.67 9.47 -6.95
N TYR A 20 -1.13 10.70 -6.70
CA TYR A 20 -1.55 11.15 -5.39
C TYR A 20 -2.97 10.70 -5.06
N GLY A 21 -3.23 10.30 -3.81
CA GLY A 21 -4.57 10.05 -3.29
C GLY A 21 -4.88 8.57 -3.02
N MET A 22 -5.93 8.32 -2.22
CA MET A 22 -6.44 6.97 -2.00
C MET A 22 -7.17 6.47 -3.25
N ASN A 23 -6.96 5.21 -3.61
CA ASN A 23 -7.58 4.56 -4.77
C ASN A 23 -7.31 5.29 -6.10
N THR A 24 -6.12 5.87 -6.29
CA THR A 24 -5.64 6.35 -7.60
C THR A 24 -4.65 5.36 -8.21
N VAL A 25 -4.71 5.20 -9.53
CA VAL A 25 -3.85 4.30 -10.30
C VAL A 25 -3.32 5.01 -11.54
N CYS A 26 -2.18 4.56 -12.03
CA CYS A 26 -1.62 4.99 -13.30
C CYS A 26 -2.16 4.14 -14.44
N ARG A 27 -3.15 4.67 -15.16
CA ARG A 27 -3.76 3.99 -16.30
C ARG A 27 -3.57 4.80 -17.56
N ASN A 28 -3.12 4.15 -18.64
CA ASN A 28 -2.85 4.80 -19.92
C ASN A 28 -1.91 6.01 -19.80
N GLY A 29 -0.96 5.96 -18.87
CA GLY A 29 0.01 7.02 -18.64
C GLY A 29 -0.57 8.28 -17.96
N ARG A 30 -1.72 8.17 -17.28
CA ARG A 30 -2.35 9.26 -16.52
C ARG A 30 -2.90 8.74 -15.19
N CYS A 31 -2.77 9.55 -14.14
CA CYS A 31 -3.35 9.27 -12.83
C CYS A 31 -4.87 9.41 -12.91
N THR A 32 -5.58 8.35 -12.53
CA THR A 32 -7.04 8.28 -12.60
C THR A 32 -7.56 7.30 -11.56
N CYS A 33 -8.88 7.18 -11.46
CA CYS A 33 -9.52 6.22 -10.59
C CYS A 33 -9.62 4.82 -11.25
N PRO A 34 -9.47 3.74 -10.45
CA PRO A 34 -9.71 2.39 -10.91
C PRO A 34 -11.21 2.17 -11.19
N THR A 35 -11.53 1.09 -11.90
CA THR A 35 -12.92 0.74 -12.23
C THR A 35 -13.78 0.64 -10.96
N ASN A 36 -15.00 1.22 -11.00
CA ASN A 36 -15.97 1.40 -9.89
C ASN A 36 -15.72 2.61 -8.97
N PHE A 37 -14.72 3.44 -9.24
CA PHE A 37 -14.50 4.70 -8.54
C PHE A 37 -14.75 5.86 -9.51
N GLU A 38 -15.29 6.96 -9.01
CA GLU A 38 -15.41 8.22 -9.75
C GLU A 38 -14.37 9.22 -9.28
N GLU A 39 -13.91 10.05 -10.21
CA GLU A 39 -13.13 11.24 -9.90
C GLU A 39 -14.10 12.31 -9.36
N PHE A 40 -13.98 12.66 -8.08
CA PHE A 40 -14.88 13.60 -7.40
C PHE A 40 -14.13 14.84 -6.94
N ASP A 41 -14.65 16.02 -7.29
CA ASP A 41 -14.07 17.29 -6.82
C ASP A 41 -14.67 17.65 -5.48
N ILE A 42 -13.83 17.67 -4.46
CA ILE A 42 -14.20 18.21 -3.16
C ILE A 42 -14.21 19.74 -3.23
N ASP A 43 -13.27 20.30 -3.99
CA ASP A 43 -13.11 21.73 -4.25
C ASP A 43 -12.45 21.95 -5.63
N GLU A 44 -12.32 23.21 -6.04
CA GLU A 44 -11.78 23.61 -7.35
C GLU A 44 -10.33 23.15 -7.62
N ARG A 45 -9.60 22.63 -6.61
CA ARG A 45 -8.20 22.23 -6.72
C ARG A 45 -7.94 20.77 -6.36
N THR A 46 -8.94 20.08 -5.80
CA THR A 46 -8.77 18.77 -5.17
C THR A 46 -9.80 17.79 -5.70
N THR A 47 -9.33 16.94 -6.62
CA THR A 47 -10.05 15.75 -7.07
C THR A 47 -9.55 14.53 -6.30
N ILE A 48 -10.47 13.69 -5.83
CA ILE A 48 -10.18 12.40 -5.19
C ILE A 48 -10.88 11.25 -5.92
N CYS A 49 -10.45 10.02 -5.65
CA CYS A 49 -11.20 8.82 -6.03
C CYS A 49 -12.12 8.38 -4.89
N ARG A 50 -13.42 8.36 -5.15
CA ARG A 50 -14.42 7.79 -4.24
C ARG A 50 -15.23 6.71 -4.95
N LEU A 51 -15.96 5.90 -4.20
CA LEU A 51 -16.86 4.90 -4.80
C LEU A 51 -17.86 5.59 -5.72
N ALA A 52 -17.94 5.12 -6.96
CA ALA A 52 -18.90 5.62 -7.93
C ALA A 52 -20.32 5.17 -7.51
N PRO A 53 -21.34 6.02 -7.67
CA PRO A 53 -22.71 5.66 -7.34
C PRO A 53 -23.20 4.49 -8.22
N SER A 54 -23.98 3.58 -7.65
CA SER A 54 -24.22 2.27 -8.26
C SER A 54 -25.66 1.98 -8.65
N LYS A 55 -26.60 2.86 -8.31
CA LYS A 55 -28.02 2.69 -8.64
C LYS A 55 -28.44 3.71 -9.69
N ILE A 56 -29.43 3.31 -10.49
CA ILE A 56 -30.10 4.23 -11.43
C ILE A 56 -30.74 5.35 -10.62
N GLY A 57 -30.45 6.59 -11.01
CA GLY A 57 -30.94 7.81 -10.36
C GLY A 57 -30.08 8.33 -9.21
N ASP A 58 -29.03 7.61 -8.78
CA ASP A 58 -28.09 8.11 -7.78
C ASP A 58 -27.41 9.39 -8.28
N THR A 59 -27.13 10.32 -7.37
CA THR A 59 -26.41 11.57 -7.70
C THR A 59 -24.94 11.27 -7.97
N CYS A 60 -24.43 11.75 -9.11
CA CYS A 60 -23.05 11.58 -9.54
C CYS A 60 -22.45 12.94 -9.94
N GLN A 61 -21.12 13.05 -9.92
CA GLN A 61 -20.43 14.25 -10.41
C GLN A 61 -19.81 14.02 -11.78
N ARG A 62 -19.08 12.91 -11.96
CA ARG A 62 -18.43 12.59 -13.23
C ARG A 62 -18.78 11.21 -13.74
N ASP A 63 -18.73 10.21 -12.87
CA ASP A 63 -18.86 8.81 -13.27
C ASP A 63 -19.82 8.06 -12.35
N CYS A 64 -20.42 7.02 -12.91
CA CYS A 64 -21.21 6.05 -12.18
C CYS A 64 -20.53 4.69 -12.23
N LYS A 65 -20.91 3.80 -11.31
CA LYS A 65 -20.47 2.42 -11.38
C LYS A 65 -20.96 1.83 -12.70
N PRO A 66 -20.06 1.29 -13.54
CA PRO A 66 -20.48 0.74 -14.81
C PRO A 66 -21.52 -0.38 -14.62
N PRO A 67 -22.52 -0.48 -15.53
CA PRO A 67 -22.57 0.15 -16.86
C PRO A 67 -23.29 1.51 -16.92
N LEU A 68 -23.58 2.13 -15.78
CA LEU A 68 -24.27 3.40 -15.73
C LEU A 68 -23.36 4.55 -16.18
N LEU A 69 -23.95 5.56 -16.81
CA LEU A 69 -23.28 6.81 -17.16
C LEU A 69 -23.86 7.96 -16.33
N CYS A 70 -23.00 8.91 -15.94
CA CYS A 70 -23.44 10.13 -15.27
C CYS A 70 -23.96 11.13 -16.31
N ARG A 71 -25.25 11.45 -16.25
CA ARG A 71 -25.90 12.46 -17.10
C ARG A 71 -26.74 13.39 -16.24
N ASP A 72 -26.58 14.69 -16.43
CA ASP A 72 -27.28 15.73 -15.65
C ASP A 72 -27.18 15.53 -14.13
N GLY A 73 -26.01 15.07 -13.67
CA GLY A 73 -25.72 14.80 -12.27
C GLY A 73 -26.41 13.55 -11.70
N ARG A 74 -26.98 12.68 -12.54
CA ARG A 74 -27.59 11.41 -12.13
C ARG A 74 -27.10 10.22 -12.95
N CYS A 75 -27.06 9.06 -12.31
CA CYS A 75 -26.70 7.82 -12.99
C CYS A 75 -27.85 7.29 -13.85
N GLU A 76 -27.60 7.13 -15.13
CA GLU A 76 -28.56 6.61 -16.09
C GLU A 76 -28.03 5.38 -16.82
N CYS A 77 -28.95 4.51 -17.23
CA CYS A 77 -28.62 3.36 -18.07
C CYS A 77 -28.53 3.81 -19.53
N TRP A 78 -27.34 3.78 -20.11
CA TRP A 78 -27.11 4.18 -21.49
C TRP A 78 -26.62 2.99 -22.30
N GLY A 79 -27.21 2.75 -23.47
CA GLY A 79 -26.84 1.64 -24.35
C GLY A 79 -27.21 0.23 -23.83
N GLY A 80 -28.04 0.15 -22.78
CA GLY A 80 -28.54 -1.10 -22.21
C GLY A 80 -30.06 -1.08 -22.02
N SER A 81 -30.60 -2.19 -21.51
CA SER A 81 -31.99 -2.33 -21.11
C SER A 81 -32.10 -2.41 -19.59
N ILE A 82 -33.15 -1.82 -19.02
CA ILE A 82 -33.41 -1.90 -17.58
C ILE A 82 -34.20 -3.18 -17.30
N VAL A 83 -33.62 -4.11 -16.55
CA VAL A 83 -34.25 -5.37 -16.13
C VAL A 83 -34.17 -5.42 -14.61
N ASP A 84 -35.32 -5.53 -13.95
CA ASP A 84 -35.43 -5.56 -12.47
C ASP A 84 -34.74 -4.38 -11.75
N GLY A 85 -34.71 -3.20 -12.38
CA GLY A 85 -34.07 -2.01 -11.83
C GLY A 85 -32.55 -1.98 -12.00
N GLU A 86 -31.95 -2.97 -12.67
CA GLU A 86 -30.55 -3.00 -13.05
C GLU A 86 -30.36 -2.70 -14.54
N CYS A 87 -29.26 -2.02 -14.88
CA CYS A 87 -28.90 -1.75 -16.25
C CYS A 87 -28.12 -2.92 -16.85
N VAL A 88 -28.67 -3.54 -17.89
CA VAL A 88 -28.08 -4.70 -18.57
C VAL A 88 -27.70 -4.29 -19.99
N VAL A 89 -26.40 -4.34 -20.32
CA VAL A 89 -25.89 -4.05 -21.67
C VAL A 89 -25.60 -5.37 -22.38
N PRO A 90 -26.27 -5.67 -23.50
CA PRO A 90 -25.97 -6.87 -24.29
C PRO A 90 -24.69 -6.68 -25.11
N CYS A 91 -23.67 -7.51 -24.86
CA CYS A 91 -22.46 -7.54 -25.69
C CYS A 91 -22.57 -8.57 -26.82
N PRO A 92 -21.88 -8.34 -27.96
CA PRO A 92 -21.76 -9.34 -29.03
C PRO A 92 -21.16 -10.65 -28.53
N ALA A 93 -21.42 -11.76 -29.24
CA ALA A 93 -20.89 -13.07 -28.90
C ALA A 93 -19.34 -13.06 -28.79
N GLY A 94 -18.80 -13.59 -27.70
CA GLY A 94 -17.36 -13.61 -27.42
C GLY A 94 -16.81 -12.31 -26.79
N GLN A 95 -17.71 -11.41 -26.38
CA GLN A 95 -17.36 -10.21 -25.63
C GLN A 95 -18.15 -10.13 -24.33
N GLN A 96 -17.55 -9.51 -23.32
CA GLN A 96 -18.22 -9.19 -22.06
C GLN A 96 -17.99 -7.73 -21.71
N LEU A 97 -18.97 -7.15 -21.04
CA LEU A 97 -18.94 -5.76 -20.62
C LEU A 97 -17.89 -5.58 -19.52
N TYR A 98 -16.86 -4.79 -19.81
CA TYR A 98 -15.86 -4.37 -18.84
C TYR A 98 -15.84 -2.85 -18.77
N GLY A 99 -16.31 -2.31 -17.64
CA GLY A 99 -16.64 -0.89 -17.59
C GLY A 99 -17.86 -0.61 -18.47
N VAL A 100 -17.70 0.27 -19.45
CA VAL A 100 -18.77 0.66 -20.40
C VAL A 100 -18.54 0.11 -21.81
N GLU A 101 -17.49 -0.68 -22.02
CA GLU A 101 -17.12 -1.23 -23.32
C GLU A 101 -17.23 -2.76 -23.33
N CYS A 102 -17.72 -3.30 -24.44
CA CYS A 102 -17.66 -4.73 -24.70
C CYS A 102 -16.23 -5.09 -25.10
N THR A 103 -15.54 -5.79 -24.21
CA THR A 103 -14.16 -6.23 -24.43
C THR A 103 -14.14 -7.70 -24.83
N ARG A 104 -13.16 -8.06 -25.66
CA ARG A 104 -12.95 -9.47 -26.04
C ARG A 104 -12.60 -10.26 -24.79
N VAL A 105 -13.34 -11.34 -24.59
CA VAL A 105 -13.08 -12.27 -23.51
C VAL A 105 -12.61 -13.59 -24.07
N ALA A 106 -11.77 -14.26 -23.30
CA ALA A 106 -11.20 -15.55 -23.59
C ALA A 106 -11.33 -16.42 -22.34
N HIS A 107 -11.86 -17.61 -22.55
CA HIS A 107 -11.91 -18.68 -21.57
C HIS A 107 -10.68 -19.59 -21.74
N TYR A 108 -10.51 -20.55 -20.83
CA TYR A 108 -9.42 -21.51 -20.86
C TYR A 108 -9.24 -22.13 -22.26
N GLY A 109 -8.00 -22.14 -22.75
CA GLY A 109 -7.61 -22.67 -24.06
C GLY A 109 -7.94 -21.76 -25.24
N GLN A 110 -8.67 -20.65 -25.03
CA GLN A 110 -8.95 -19.67 -26.09
C GLN A 110 -7.78 -18.70 -26.26
N VAL A 111 -7.68 -18.12 -27.44
CA VAL A 111 -6.62 -17.18 -27.81
C VAL A 111 -6.76 -15.87 -27.04
N CYS A 112 -5.65 -15.38 -26.52
CA CYS A 112 -5.56 -14.11 -25.81
C CYS A 112 -4.28 -13.35 -26.20
N GLU A 113 -4.30 -12.04 -25.97
CA GLU A 113 -3.14 -11.15 -26.13
C GLU A 113 -2.65 -10.58 -24.79
N LYS A 114 -3.55 -10.47 -23.81
CA LYS A 114 -3.31 -9.88 -22.49
C LYS A 114 -4.06 -10.67 -21.43
N ASP A 115 -3.53 -10.70 -20.21
CA ASP A 115 -4.15 -11.37 -19.06
C ASP A 115 -5.58 -10.89 -18.80
N SER A 116 -5.85 -9.59 -19.04
CA SER A 116 -7.18 -9.00 -18.85
C SER A 116 -8.28 -9.59 -19.75
N GLN A 117 -7.91 -10.32 -20.81
CA GLN A 117 -8.86 -11.01 -21.68
C GLN A 117 -9.28 -12.35 -21.09
N CYS A 118 -8.49 -12.95 -20.20
CA CYS A 118 -8.80 -14.23 -19.56
C CYS A 118 -9.78 -14.03 -18.40
N VAL A 119 -11.06 -14.34 -18.63
CA VAL A 119 -12.13 -14.07 -17.65
C VAL A 119 -12.35 -15.18 -16.62
N ASP A 120 -11.86 -16.38 -16.93
CA ASP A 120 -11.93 -17.50 -16.00
C ASP A 120 -11.00 -17.26 -14.80
N PRO A 121 -11.45 -17.57 -13.57
CA PRO A 121 -10.60 -17.45 -12.39
C PRO A 121 -9.29 -18.21 -12.53
N PHE A 122 -8.20 -17.57 -12.07
CA PHE A 122 -6.83 -18.12 -12.12
C PHE A 122 -6.33 -18.45 -13.52
N ASN A 123 -6.91 -17.85 -14.55
CA ASN A 123 -6.33 -17.90 -15.87
C ASN A 123 -5.48 -16.66 -16.15
N ALA A 124 -4.36 -16.86 -16.82
CA ALA A 124 -3.50 -15.82 -17.36
C ALA A 124 -3.21 -16.11 -18.84
N CYS A 125 -2.79 -15.09 -19.58
CA CYS A 125 -2.46 -15.23 -20.98
C CYS A 125 -1.04 -15.79 -21.14
N VAL A 126 -0.93 -17.12 -21.19
CA VAL A 126 0.35 -17.83 -21.26
C VAL A 126 0.53 -18.38 -22.66
N GLY A 127 1.57 -17.90 -23.35
CA GLY A 127 1.86 -18.33 -24.72
C GLY A 127 0.73 -18.01 -25.72
N GLY A 128 0.01 -16.91 -25.51
CA GLY A 128 -1.09 -16.47 -26.40
C GLY A 128 -2.40 -17.24 -26.22
N THR A 129 -2.51 -18.05 -25.16
CA THR A 129 -3.75 -18.77 -24.82
C THR A 129 -4.04 -18.63 -23.33
N CYS A 130 -5.32 -18.56 -22.96
CA CYS A 130 -5.69 -18.52 -21.55
C CYS A 130 -5.40 -19.88 -20.90
N GLN A 131 -4.48 -19.91 -19.95
CA GLN A 131 -4.10 -21.11 -19.20
C GLN A 131 -4.08 -20.81 -17.70
N CYS A 132 -3.93 -21.84 -16.88
CA CYS A 132 -3.78 -21.64 -15.44
C CYS A 132 -2.59 -20.72 -15.16
N ALA A 133 -2.83 -19.67 -14.38
CA ALA A 133 -1.83 -18.71 -13.96
C ALA A 133 -0.72 -19.43 -13.17
N PRO A 134 0.54 -18.96 -13.25
CA PRO A 134 1.64 -19.54 -12.50
C PRO A 134 1.31 -19.71 -11.01
N GLY A 135 1.58 -20.89 -10.45
CA GLY A 135 1.24 -21.22 -9.06
C GLY A 135 -0.16 -21.78 -8.83
N THR A 136 -0.95 -21.97 -9.89
CA THR A 136 -2.26 -22.61 -9.84
C THR A 136 -2.27 -23.93 -10.64
N THR A 137 -3.21 -24.82 -10.31
CA THR A 137 -3.31 -26.17 -10.89
C THR A 137 -4.64 -26.32 -11.62
N ARG A 138 -4.65 -27.02 -12.76
CA ARG A 138 -5.88 -27.35 -13.48
C ARG A 138 -6.57 -28.53 -12.79
N ASP A 139 -7.81 -28.35 -12.36
CA ASP A 139 -8.70 -29.47 -12.10
C ASP A 139 -9.21 -29.98 -13.45
N VAL A 140 -8.64 -31.10 -13.91
CA VAL A 140 -8.98 -31.66 -15.23
C VAL A 140 -10.40 -32.22 -15.26
N MET A 141 -10.96 -32.66 -14.12
CA MET A 141 -12.31 -33.21 -14.06
C MET A 141 -13.38 -32.12 -14.04
N ARG A 142 -13.09 -30.99 -13.38
CA ARG A 142 -14.05 -29.88 -13.24
C ARG A 142 -13.79 -28.73 -14.21
N GLY A 143 -12.68 -28.77 -14.93
CA GLY A 143 -12.35 -27.85 -16.03
C GLY A 143 -11.83 -26.48 -15.62
N PHE A 144 -11.66 -26.18 -14.32
CA PHE A 144 -11.21 -24.88 -13.82
C PHE A 144 -9.82 -24.92 -13.20
N CYS A 145 -9.15 -23.76 -13.15
CA CYS A 145 -7.88 -23.60 -12.46
C CYS A 145 -8.13 -23.26 -10.98
N TYR A 146 -7.40 -23.91 -10.07
CA TYR A 146 -7.53 -23.71 -8.64
C TYR A 146 -6.17 -23.47 -8.01
N ALA A 147 -6.15 -22.68 -6.95
CA ALA A 147 -5.01 -22.58 -6.05
C ALA A 147 -5.40 -23.16 -4.69
N VAL A 148 -4.45 -23.83 -4.03
CA VAL A 148 -4.60 -24.21 -2.62
C VAL A 148 -4.35 -22.99 -1.73
N CYS A 149 -4.98 -22.98 -0.56
CA CYS A 149 -4.62 -22.00 0.47
C CYS A 149 -3.16 -22.24 0.92
N PRO A 150 -2.47 -21.22 1.47
CA PRO A 150 -1.08 -21.35 1.90
C PRO A 150 -0.84 -22.47 2.92
N ASP A 151 -1.89 -22.90 3.63
CA ASP A 151 -1.91 -24.00 4.60
C ASP A 151 -2.32 -25.36 3.99
N GLY A 152 -2.44 -25.44 2.66
CA GLY A 152 -2.84 -26.65 1.92
C GLY A 152 -4.34 -26.95 1.96
N MET A 153 -5.16 -26.12 2.62
CA MET A 153 -6.62 -26.32 2.61
C MET A 153 -7.25 -25.88 1.29
N HIS A 154 -8.44 -26.45 1.02
CA HIS A 154 -9.24 -26.05 -0.12
C HIS A 154 -9.87 -24.67 0.12
N PRO A 155 -9.84 -23.79 -0.88
CA PRO A 155 -10.51 -22.49 -0.80
C PRO A 155 -12.03 -22.63 -0.70
N ARG A 156 -12.69 -21.66 -0.05
CA ARG A 156 -14.15 -21.65 0.07
C ARG A 156 -14.85 -21.21 -1.20
N GLN A 157 -14.43 -20.08 -1.76
CA GLN A 157 -14.98 -19.50 -2.99
C GLN A 157 -13.95 -18.57 -3.63
N THR A 158 -14.15 -18.24 -4.90
CA THR A 158 -13.39 -17.16 -5.58
C THR A 158 -13.70 -15.82 -4.92
N CYS A 159 -12.69 -14.96 -4.84
CA CYS A 159 -12.79 -13.62 -4.31
C CYS A 159 -12.12 -12.60 -5.21
N ARG A 160 -12.44 -11.34 -4.97
CA ARG A 160 -11.77 -10.21 -5.59
C ARG A 160 -11.32 -9.24 -4.50
N ARG A 161 -10.09 -8.74 -4.61
CA ARG A 161 -9.63 -7.62 -3.78
C ARG A 161 -10.36 -6.35 -4.19
N LEU A 162 -10.93 -5.68 -3.19
CA LEU A 162 -11.70 -4.44 -3.35
C LEU A 162 -10.82 -3.20 -3.13
N PHE A 163 -9.67 -3.34 -2.47
CA PHE A 163 -8.69 -2.28 -2.21
C PHE A 163 -7.27 -2.74 -2.60
N VAL A 164 -6.51 -1.88 -3.29
CA VAL A 164 -5.27 -2.27 -3.98
C VAL A 164 -4.00 -1.66 -3.37
N ASN A 165 -4.07 -0.57 -2.60
CA ASN A 165 -2.89 0.29 -2.40
C ASN A 165 -2.36 0.47 -0.97
N ASP A 166 -2.90 -0.20 0.06
CA ASP A 166 -2.36 -0.08 1.42
C ASP A 166 -1.73 -1.38 1.90
N VAL A 167 -0.39 -1.39 1.96
CA VAL A 167 0.40 -2.42 2.66
C VAL A 167 0.02 -2.45 4.16
N ASP A 168 -0.40 -1.31 4.72
CA ASP A 168 -0.90 -1.17 6.10
C ASP A 168 -2.35 -1.66 6.28
N MET A 169 -3.12 -1.86 5.20
CA MET A 169 -4.47 -2.45 5.25
C MET A 169 -4.47 -3.96 4.97
N LEU A 170 -3.29 -4.55 4.72
CA LEU A 170 -3.15 -6.01 4.69
C LEU A 170 -3.49 -6.65 6.06
N GLU A 171 -3.42 -5.86 7.14
CA GLU A 171 -3.79 -6.25 8.51
C GLU A 171 -5.32 -6.23 8.78
N ASN A 172 -6.13 -5.67 7.87
CA ASN A 172 -7.58 -5.48 8.01
C ASN A 172 -8.38 -6.26 6.95
N ALA A 173 -8.07 -7.55 6.79
CA ALA A 173 -8.50 -8.38 5.67
C ALA A 173 -10.03 -8.56 5.47
N ALA A 174 -10.85 -8.43 6.52
CA ALA A 174 -12.27 -8.82 6.46
C ALA A 174 -13.15 -7.91 5.58
N ASN A 175 -12.72 -6.67 5.31
CA ASN A 175 -13.49 -5.71 4.51
C ASN A 175 -12.78 -5.32 3.21
N THR A 176 -11.57 -5.85 2.97
CA THR A 176 -10.74 -5.43 1.83
C THR A 176 -10.98 -6.27 0.58
N ASP A 177 -11.87 -7.25 0.65
CA ASP A 177 -12.14 -8.20 -0.42
C ASP A 177 -13.58 -8.73 -0.35
N SER A 178 -13.97 -9.54 -1.34
CA SER A 178 -15.32 -10.12 -1.43
C SER A 178 -15.49 -11.43 -0.63
N CYS A 179 -14.65 -11.70 0.38
CA CYS A 179 -14.75 -12.90 1.20
C CYS A 179 -15.75 -12.76 2.34
N PRO A 180 -16.40 -13.87 2.73
CA PRO A 180 -17.26 -13.87 3.91
C PRO A 180 -16.42 -13.69 5.18
N LEU A 181 -17.06 -13.19 6.25
CA LEU A 181 -16.45 -13.07 7.57
C LEU A 181 -15.72 -14.36 7.97
N GLY A 182 -14.50 -14.22 8.49
CA GLY A 182 -13.63 -15.35 8.84
C GLY A 182 -12.76 -15.86 7.68
N TYR A 183 -12.75 -15.18 6.53
CA TYR A 183 -11.93 -15.53 5.37
C TYR A 183 -11.20 -14.28 4.84
N ARG A 184 -10.08 -14.50 4.15
CA ARG A 184 -9.32 -13.48 3.43
C ARG A 184 -9.05 -13.90 2.00
N CYS A 185 -8.94 -12.92 1.11
CA CYS A 185 -8.63 -13.13 -0.29
C CYS A 185 -7.13 -13.29 -0.51
N VAL A 186 -6.74 -14.49 -0.93
CA VAL A 186 -5.38 -14.82 -1.36
C VAL A 186 -5.33 -14.77 -2.89
N THR A 187 -4.56 -13.83 -3.43
CA THR A 187 -4.41 -13.56 -4.87
C THR A 187 -3.04 -14.02 -5.35
N TYR A 188 -2.95 -14.64 -6.53
CA TYR A 188 -1.70 -15.17 -7.11
C TYR A 188 -1.25 -14.45 -8.40
N GLY A 189 -1.53 -13.15 -8.50
CA GLY A 189 -1.15 -12.33 -9.66
C GLY A 189 -2.21 -11.30 -10.03
N SER A 190 -1.95 -10.55 -11.09
CA SER A 190 -2.98 -9.76 -11.78
C SER A 190 -3.94 -10.71 -12.49
N PRO A 191 -5.27 -10.52 -12.45
CA PRO A 191 -5.97 -9.30 -12.04
C PRO A 191 -6.81 -9.51 -10.76
N TYR A 192 -6.31 -9.13 -9.58
CA TYR A 192 -7.04 -8.96 -8.30
C TYR A 192 -8.03 -10.06 -7.86
N VAL A 193 -8.03 -11.21 -8.52
CA VAL A 193 -8.91 -12.35 -8.31
C VAL A 193 -8.11 -13.41 -7.59
N GLY A 194 -8.70 -13.92 -6.53
CA GLY A 194 -8.08 -14.86 -5.61
C GLY A 194 -9.11 -15.83 -5.07
N HIS A 195 -8.76 -16.51 -3.98
CA HIS A 195 -9.73 -17.33 -3.26
C HIS A 195 -9.81 -16.97 -1.78
N CYS A 196 -11.00 -17.18 -1.22
CA CYS A 196 -11.26 -17.05 0.20
C CYS A 196 -10.64 -18.20 0.97
N CYS A 197 -9.53 -17.91 1.63
CA CYS A 197 -8.88 -18.80 2.58
C CYS A 197 -9.30 -18.45 3.99
N ARG A 198 -9.49 -19.47 4.83
CA ARG A 198 -9.90 -19.26 6.23
C ARG A 198 -8.85 -18.39 6.94
N LEU A 199 -9.31 -17.37 7.65
CA LEU A 199 -8.47 -16.58 8.53
C LEU A 199 -7.95 -17.49 9.64
N ARG A 200 -6.64 -17.65 9.69
CA ARG A 200 -5.91 -18.31 10.77
C ARG A 200 -5.00 -17.26 11.38
N CYS A 201 -5.19 -16.97 12.66
CA CYS A 201 -4.27 -16.11 13.38
C CYS A 201 -3.21 -16.99 14.05
N PRO A 202 -1.95 -16.54 14.11
CA PRO A 202 -0.88 -17.30 14.78
C PRO A 202 -1.16 -17.52 16.27
N TYR A 203 -2.00 -16.67 16.88
CA TYR A 203 -2.19 -16.57 18.32
C TYR A 203 -3.64 -16.80 18.79
N GLY A 204 -4.52 -17.32 17.94
CA GLY A 204 -5.91 -17.62 18.33
C GLY A 204 -6.91 -17.68 17.17
N GLU A 205 -8.20 -17.76 17.50
CA GLU A 205 -9.26 -17.58 16.51
C GLU A 205 -9.46 -16.09 16.22
N PRO A 206 -9.80 -15.72 14.97
CA PRO A 206 -10.00 -14.32 14.60
C PRO A 206 -11.22 -13.73 15.34
N ASP A 207 -11.07 -12.53 15.91
CA ASP A 207 -12.21 -11.80 16.49
C ASP A 207 -13.00 -11.10 15.39
N LEU A 208 -14.21 -11.59 15.13
CA LEU A 208 -15.10 -11.10 14.08
C LEU A 208 -16.06 -10.00 14.56
N ARG A 209 -15.97 -9.56 15.82
CA ARG A 209 -16.92 -8.60 16.43
C ARG A 209 -16.61 -7.14 16.10
N TRP A 210 -15.41 -6.83 15.62
CA TRP A 210 -14.96 -5.47 15.35
C TRP A 210 -14.94 -5.18 13.84
N LYS A 211 -15.62 -4.10 13.43
CA LYS A 211 -15.84 -3.76 12.01
C LYS A 211 -14.67 -3.04 11.33
N SER A 212 -13.58 -2.68 12.02
CA SER A 212 -12.59 -1.77 11.43
C SER A 212 -11.10 -1.98 11.71
N SER A 213 -10.61 -2.89 12.57
CA SER A 213 -9.14 -3.06 12.69
C SER A 213 -8.70 -4.36 13.37
N LEU A 214 -7.75 -5.06 12.74
CA LEU A 214 -7.01 -6.24 13.19
C LEU A 214 -7.87 -7.48 13.52
N CYS A 215 -8.00 -8.38 12.53
CA CYS A 215 -8.66 -9.68 12.74
C CYS A 215 -7.89 -10.63 13.66
N CYS A 216 -6.62 -10.34 13.98
CA CYS A 216 -5.84 -11.17 14.89
C CYS A 216 -5.59 -10.43 16.21
N PRO A 217 -6.13 -10.94 17.34
CA PRO A 217 -5.78 -10.37 18.63
C PRO A 217 -4.26 -10.46 18.79
N ARG A 218 -3.60 -9.32 19.02
CA ARG A 218 -2.23 -9.35 19.53
C ARG A 218 -2.30 -10.08 20.88
N PRO A 219 -1.48 -11.12 21.11
CA PRO A 219 -1.52 -11.92 22.33
C PRO A 219 -1.30 -11.07 23.59
N CYS A 220 -0.71 -9.88 23.45
CA CYS A 220 -0.51 -8.94 24.53
C CYS A 220 -1.02 -7.53 24.19
N ARG A 221 -1.45 -6.81 25.23
CA ARG A 221 -1.91 -5.41 25.19
C ARG A 221 -1.04 -4.56 26.10
N ASP A 222 -1.15 -3.24 25.96
CA ASP A 222 -0.51 -2.31 26.89
C ASP A 222 -0.94 -2.60 28.32
N PRO A 223 0.00 -2.57 29.30
CA PRO A 223 1.38 -2.05 29.21
C PRO A 223 2.44 -3.10 28.83
N THR A 224 2.07 -4.33 28.45
CA THR A 224 3.02 -5.43 28.15
C THR A 224 2.92 -5.90 26.70
N PRO A 225 3.14 -5.05 25.69
CA PRO A 225 2.81 -5.36 24.29
C PRO A 225 3.72 -6.44 23.64
N LEU A 226 4.78 -6.90 24.31
CA LEU A 226 5.76 -7.84 23.76
C LEU A 226 5.41 -9.30 24.14
N TYR A 227 5.08 -10.15 23.17
CA TYR A 227 4.79 -11.57 23.41
C TYR A 227 5.98 -12.46 23.07
N ILE A 228 6.59 -13.09 24.08
CA ILE A 228 7.74 -13.99 23.91
C ILE A 228 7.57 -15.21 24.83
N ASN A 229 7.81 -16.41 24.28
CA ASN A 229 7.78 -17.68 25.02
C ASN A 229 6.49 -17.90 25.85
N GLY A 230 5.34 -17.46 25.32
CA GLY A 230 4.05 -17.64 26.00
C GLY A 230 3.73 -16.58 27.05
N GLN A 231 4.58 -15.56 27.23
CA GLN A 231 4.41 -14.51 28.24
C GLN A 231 4.34 -13.13 27.59
N CYS A 232 3.57 -12.24 28.23
CA CYS A 232 3.50 -10.83 27.89
C CYS A 232 4.48 -10.04 28.75
N LEU A 233 5.36 -9.30 28.08
CA LEU A 233 6.44 -8.53 28.70
C LEU A 233 6.31 -7.06 28.32
N SER A 234 6.77 -6.18 29.20
CA SER A 234 6.90 -4.76 28.89
C SER A 234 8.11 -4.54 27.98
N ILE A 235 8.00 -3.53 27.12
CA ILE A 235 9.16 -2.92 26.48
C ILE A 235 9.89 -2.11 27.56
N ALA A 236 11.22 -2.18 27.55
CA ALA A 236 12.13 -1.52 28.48
C ALA A 236 13.10 -0.64 27.70
N HIS A 237 13.39 0.55 28.24
CA HIS A 237 14.37 1.49 27.71
C HIS A 237 15.73 1.30 28.37
N ARG A 238 16.74 2.08 27.97
CA ARG A 238 18.06 1.99 28.59
C ARG A 238 17.93 2.27 30.10
N ASP A 239 18.63 1.46 30.90
CA ASP A 239 18.65 1.49 32.37
C ASP A 239 17.36 0.95 33.04
N ASP A 240 16.30 0.65 32.29
CA ASP A 240 15.09 0.02 32.82
C ASP A 240 15.32 -1.47 33.18
N PRO A 241 14.53 -2.03 34.12
CA PRO A 241 14.54 -3.45 34.44
C PRO A 241 14.14 -4.32 33.24
N CYS A 242 14.86 -5.42 33.04
CA CYS A 242 14.58 -6.39 32.00
C CYS A 242 14.86 -7.82 32.48
N GLN A 243 14.31 -8.79 31.77
CA GLN A 243 14.56 -10.22 31.95
C GLN A 243 15.26 -10.83 30.74
N ILE A 244 14.95 -10.33 29.54
CA ILE A 244 15.50 -10.80 28.27
C ILE A 244 15.83 -9.63 27.34
N ASP A 245 16.77 -9.86 26.42
CA ASP A 245 17.24 -8.85 25.46
C ASP A 245 16.11 -8.19 24.66
N GLN A 246 15.10 -8.95 24.26
CA GLN A 246 14.03 -8.47 23.41
C GLN A 246 13.16 -7.38 24.06
N GLN A 247 13.15 -7.30 25.40
CA GLN A 247 12.49 -6.19 26.10
C GLN A 247 13.20 -4.86 25.84
N CYS A 248 14.52 -4.88 25.63
CA CYS A 248 15.34 -3.70 25.42
C CYS A 248 15.23 -3.18 23.98
N GLU A 249 14.12 -2.50 23.66
CA GLU A 249 13.80 -1.97 22.32
C GLU A 249 13.95 -3.02 21.20
N GLY A 250 13.50 -4.25 21.46
CA GLY A 250 13.59 -5.36 20.51
C GLY A 250 14.94 -6.09 20.51
N GLY A 251 15.86 -5.73 21.41
CA GLY A 251 17.15 -6.42 21.58
C GLY A 251 18.17 -6.14 20.49
N ILE A 252 17.96 -5.08 19.70
CA ILE A 252 18.83 -4.74 18.56
C ILE A 252 20.01 -3.88 19.04
N THR A 253 19.72 -2.77 19.72
CA THR A 253 20.71 -1.79 20.19
C THR A 253 21.20 -2.07 21.62
N MET A 254 20.42 -2.85 22.36
CA MET A 254 20.62 -3.11 23.79
C MET A 254 20.49 -4.60 24.11
N SER A 255 21.14 -5.02 25.19
CA SER A 255 21.01 -6.34 25.80
C SER A 255 20.62 -6.21 27.25
N CYS A 256 19.91 -7.21 27.76
CA CYS A 256 19.58 -7.29 29.16
C CYS A 256 20.76 -7.87 29.94
N THR A 257 21.51 -7.01 30.62
CA THR A 257 22.74 -7.38 31.34
C THR A 257 22.57 -7.06 32.81
N LEU A 258 22.72 -8.07 33.67
CA LEU A 258 22.52 -7.95 35.12
C LEU A 258 21.12 -7.40 35.50
N GLY A 259 20.10 -7.69 34.68
CA GLY A 259 18.72 -7.29 34.93
C GLY A 259 18.36 -5.88 34.49
N THR A 260 19.25 -5.16 33.82
CA THR A 260 18.96 -3.84 33.23
C THR A 260 19.37 -3.77 31.76
N CYS A 261 18.65 -2.97 30.97
CA CYS A 261 18.96 -2.78 29.56
C CYS A 261 20.21 -1.91 29.41
N GLN A 262 21.28 -2.48 28.86
CA GLN A 262 22.53 -1.77 28.59
C GLN A 262 22.86 -1.81 27.09
N CYS A 263 23.59 -0.80 26.62
CA CYS A 263 24.01 -0.71 25.24
C CYS A 263 24.92 -1.89 24.87
N LYS A 264 24.65 -2.51 23.71
CA LYS A 264 25.55 -3.53 23.15
C LYS A 264 26.88 -2.91 22.74
N LEU A 265 27.91 -3.76 22.57
CA LEU A 265 29.19 -3.33 22.02
C LEU A 265 29.01 -2.65 20.65
N GLY A 266 29.66 -1.49 20.47
CA GLY A 266 29.49 -0.68 19.26
C GLY A 266 28.27 0.24 19.29
N PHE A 267 27.57 0.34 20.43
CA PHE A 267 26.55 1.33 20.71
C PHE A 267 26.96 2.15 21.95
N HIS A 268 26.50 3.38 22.03
CA HIS A 268 26.75 4.28 23.16
C HIS A 268 25.44 4.88 23.68
N PRO A 269 25.41 5.33 24.95
CA PRO A 269 24.22 5.95 25.53
C PRO A 269 23.80 7.20 24.76
N TYR A 270 22.53 7.27 24.37
CA TYR A 270 21.91 8.42 23.72
C TYR A 270 20.53 8.67 24.33
N ASN A 271 20.15 9.92 24.56
CA ASN A 271 18.80 10.25 25.02
C ASN A 271 18.11 11.00 23.88
N ASP A 272 17.12 10.38 23.25
CA ASP A 272 16.18 11.11 22.39
C ASP A 272 15.27 11.96 23.32
N ASP A 273 14.62 12.99 22.78
CA ASP A 273 13.75 13.92 23.54
C ASP A 273 12.55 13.21 24.24
N ARG A 274 12.41 11.89 24.06
CA ARG A 274 11.35 11.06 24.64
C ARG A 274 11.82 10.06 25.70
N PHE A 275 12.94 9.36 25.49
CA PHE A 275 13.40 8.31 26.39
C PHE A 275 14.91 8.00 26.25
N PRO A 276 15.56 7.50 27.32
CA PRO A 276 16.93 6.98 27.27
C PRO A 276 17.05 5.74 26.36
N THR A 277 17.96 5.78 25.39
CA THR A 277 18.18 4.68 24.42
C THR A 277 19.68 4.49 24.13
N CYS A 278 20.03 3.64 23.18
CA CYS A 278 21.40 3.43 22.72
C CYS A 278 21.49 3.68 21.22
N GLU A 279 22.49 4.45 20.82
CA GLU A 279 22.74 4.78 19.41
C GLU A 279 24.03 4.11 18.94
N LYS A 280 24.07 3.70 17.68
CA LYS A 280 25.24 3.02 17.11
C LYS A 280 26.44 3.98 17.04
N SER A 281 27.62 3.51 17.42
CA SER A 281 28.87 4.24 17.24
C SER A 281 29.37 4.04 15.82
N CYS A 282 29.48 5.14 15.06
CA CYS A 282 29.98 5.15 13.70
C CYS A 282 31.38 5.79 13.66
N ASN A 283 32.32 5.13 13.01
CA ASN A 283 33.75 5.49 13.05
C ASN A 283 34.16 6.44 11.93
N GLN A 284 33.30 6.65 10.92
CA GLN A 284 33.57 7.55 9.79
C GLN A 284 32.83 8.89 9.95
N LEU A 285 33.50 9.99 9.62
CA LEU A 285 33.01 11.38 9.77
C LEU A 285 31.72 11.67 8.97
N ASP A 286 31.51 10.94 7.88
CA ASP A 286 30.35 11.09 6.98
C ASP A 286 29.29 10.01 7.19
N GLU A 287 29.41 9.21 8.24
CA GLU A 287 28.39 8.24 8.63
C GLU A 287 27.49 8.78 9.73
N ILE A 288 26.24 8.31 9.70
CA ILE A 288 25.23 8.58 10.70
C ILE A 288 24.65 7.25 11.20
N PRO A 289 24.34 7.14 12.49
CA PRO A 289 23.72 5.96 13.04
C PRO A 289 22.24 5.83 12.66
N SER A 290 21.83 4.64 12.27
CA SER A 290 20.44 4.28 11.98
C SER A 290 20.13 2.89 12.51
N THR A 291 19.38 2.83 13.62
CA THR A 291 18.96 1.60 14.31
C THR A 291 20.12 0.63 14.56
N ASP A 292 20.42 -0.29 13.63
CA ASP A 292 21.42 -1.35 13.75
C ASP A 292 22.70 -1.11 12.92
N ARG A 293 22.76 -0.04 12.10
CA ARG A 293 23.84 0.17 11.12
C ARG A 293 24.28 1.62 11.01
N CYS A 294 25.49 1.82 10.50
CA CYS A 294 25.99 3.11 10.09
C CYS A 294 25.62 3.33 8.63
N LEU A 295 25.03 4.48 8.34
CA LEU A 295 24.61 4.86 7.00
C LEU A 295 25.42 6.07 6.56
N GLN A 296 25.75 6.13 5.29
CA GLN A 296 26.41 7.31 4.73
C GLN A 296 25.43 8.49 4.68
N LYS A 297 25.90 9.70 5.00
CA LYS A 297 25.16 10.93 4.75
C LYS A 297 24.85 11.02 3.27
N ALA A 298 23.60 11.33 2.96
CA ALA A 298 23.11 11.47 1.62
C ALA A 298 22.93 12.96 1.31
N GLN A 299 23.29 13.38 0.11
CA GLN A 299 22.98 14.73 -0.36
C GLN A 299 21.53 14.80 -0.85
N LEU A 300 21.00 16.01 -1.03
CA LEU A 300 19.70 16.19 -1.69
C LEU A 300 19.67 15.48 -3.05
N GLY A 301 18.61 14.70 -3.29
CA GLY A 301 18.48 13.88 -4.50
C GLY A 301 19.17 12.52 -4.48
N HIS A 302 20.01 12.23 -3.47
CA HIS A 302 20.66 10.93 -3.32
C HIS A 302 19.86 9.98 -2.47
N ARG A 303 20.10 8.67 -2.67
CA ARG A 303 19.39 7.59 -1.99
C ARG A 303 19.60 7.65 -0.48
N CYS A 304 18.54 7.36 0.25
CA CYS A 304 18.53 7.28 1.71
C CYS A 304 17.57 6.16 2.15
N LEU A 305 17.75 5.72 3.38
CA LEU A 305 16.92 4.74 4.08
C LEU A 305 16.33 5.36 5.36
N SER A 306 16.98 6.40 5.90
CA SER A 306 16.57 7.09 7.11
C SER A 306 16.66 8.61 6.94
N LYS A 307 15.75 9.35 7.58
CA LYS A 307 15.73 10.82 7.60
C LYS A 307 17.05 11.41 8.07
N LYS A 308 17.74 10.72 9.00
CA LYS A 308 19.00 11.16 9.59
C LYS A 308 20.15 11.26 8.57
N GLN A 309 20.04 10.59 7.41
CA GLN A 309 21.03 10.70 6.33
C GLN A 309 20.95 12.02 5.58
N CYS A 310 19.82 12.71 5.66
CA CYS A 310 19.54 13.86 4.82
C CYS A 310 20.06 15.16 5.47
N PRO A 311 20.43 16.18 4.67
CA PRO A 311 20.87 17.47 5.19
C PRO A 311 19.77 18.19 6.00
N SER A 312 20.14 19.21 6.77
CA SER A 312 19.17 20.02 7.51
C SER A 312 18.04 20.53 6.61
N PHE A 313 16.81 20.55 7.15
CA PHE A 313 15.60 20.93 6.43
C PHE A 313 15.26 20.02 5.24
N SER A 314 15.67 18.76 5.31
CA SER A 314 15.32 17.73 4.34
C SER A 314 15.05 16.39 5.02
N ASP A 315 14.36 15.50 4.33
CA ASP A 315 13.82 14.25 4.86
C ASP A 315 13.95 13.12 3.83
N CYS A 316 13.98 11.88 4.30
CA CYS A 316 14.10 10.70 3.46
C CYS A 316 12.73 10.24 2.99
N ARG A 317 12.28 10.73 1.84
CA ARG A 317 10.98 10.37 1.25
C ARG A 317 11.22 9.38 0.12
N PHE A 318 10.41 8.33 -0.03
CA PHE A 318 10.55 7.25 -1.03
C PHE A 318 12.00 6.80 -1.35
N GLY A 319 12.86 6.76 -0.32
CA GLY A 319 14.24 6.30 -0.45
C GLY A 319 15.25 7.31 -1.02
N THR A 320 14.95 8.62 -1.06
CA THR A 320 15.92 9.65 -1.50
C THR A 320 15.71 10.98 -0.74
N CYS A 321 16.78 11.76 -0.48
CA CYS A 321 16.67 12.96 0.36
C CYS A 321 15.96 14.12 -0.35
N GLN A 322 14.90 14.66 0.26
CA GLN A 322 14.03 15.75 -0.23
C GLN A 322 13.99 16.92 0.74
N CYS A 323 14.05 18.16 0.26
CA CYS A 323 13.75 19.31 1.10
C CYS A 323 12.35 19.17 1.75
N LEU A 324 12.26 19.54 3.02
CA LEU A 324 11.00 19.70 3.71
C LEU A 324 10.19 20.84 3.06
N CYS A 325 8.87 20.78 3.19
CA CYS A 325 7.97 21.79 2.62
C CYS A 325 8.35 23.20 3.10
N GLY A 326 8.44 24.16 2.17
CA GLY A 326 8.84 25.54 2.45
C GLY A 326 10.35 25.83 2.28
N TYR A 327 11.18 24.81 2.10
CA TYR A 327 12.62 24.95 1.90
C TYR A 327 13.02 24.61 0.44
N LYS A 328 13.96 25.37 -0.12
CA LYS A 328 14.53 25.12 -1.45
C LYS A 328 16.05 25.14 -1.40
N GLN A 329 16.70 24.29 -2.20
CA GLN A 329 18.17 24.34 -2.34
C GLN A 329 18.56 25.56 -3.17
N VAL A 330 19.17 26.55 -2.53
CA VAL A 330 19.74 27.71 -3.23
C VAL A 330 21.19 27.38 -3.55
N ARG A 331 21.52 27.22 -4.84
CA ARG A 331 22.92 27.14 -5.27
C ARG A 331 23.53 28.53 -5.13
N VAL A 332 24.49 28.69 -4.22
CA VAL A 332 25.35 29.87 -4.21
C VAL A 332 26.44 29.59 -5.25
N SER A 333 26.41 30.28 -6.40
CA SER A 333 27.61 30.30 -7.26
C SER A 333 28.68 31.12 -6.53
N LEU A 334 29.91 30.64 -6.59
CA LEU A 334 31.09 31.29 -6.00
C LEU A 334 31.37 32.67 -6.63
N ASP A 335 30.64 33.06 -7.68
CA ASP A 335 30.75 34.37 -8.32
C ASP A 335 30.11 35.51 -7.49
N ASN A 336 29.26 35.20 -6.51
CA ASN A 336 28.46 36.19 -5.77
C ASN A 336 28.85 36.36 -4.28
N LEU A 337 30.06 35.95 -3.88
CA LEU A 337 30.54 36.25 -2.52
C LEU A 337 30.85 37.75 -2.33
N ALA A 338 31.20 38.47 -3.39
CA ALA A 338 31.56 39.89 -3.32
C ALA A 338 30.33 40.83 -3.17
N GLU A 339 29.16 40.45 -3.67
CA GLU A 339 27.97 41.31 -3.58
C GLU A 339 27.18 41.13 -2.28
N LYS A 340 27.21 39.96 -1.64
CA LYS A 340 26.43 39.72 -0.42
C LYS A 340 27.07 40.19 0.89
N MET A 341 28.37 40.49 0.93
CA MET A 341 28.97 41.15 2.11
C MET A 341 28.67 42.66 2.18
N LYS A 342 28.11 43.28 1.13
CA LYS A 342 27.71 44.70 1.17
C LYS A 342 26.33 44.97 1.77
N SER A 343 25.47 43.96 1.91
CA SER A 343 24.10 44.13 2.44
C SER A 343 23.93 43.77 3.91
N LEU A 344 25.00 43.45 4.64
CA LEU A 344 24.95 43.17 6.09
C LEU A 344 25.25 44.41 6.96
N PHE A 345 25.39 45.60 6.38
CA PHE A 345 25.73 46.83 7.12
C PHE A 345 24.68 47.96 7.08
N TYR A 346 23.46 47.73 6.57
CA TYR A 346 22.43 48.77 6.62
C TYR A 346 21.06 48.21 7.08
N ILE A 347 20.67 48.65 8.30
CA ILE A 347 19.32 49.07 8.72
C ILE A 347 18.31 47.92 8.94
N TYR A 348 17.64 47.72 10.08
CA TYR A 348 17.49 48.39 11.39
C TYR A 348 17.31 47.28 12.44
#